data_AF-D4DWJ3-F1
#
_entry.id   AF-D4DWJ3-F1
#
_cell.length_a   1.000
_cell.length_b   1.000
_cell.length_c   1.000
_cell.angle_alpha   90.00
_cell.angle_beta   90.00
_cell.angle_gamma   90.00
#
_symmetry.space_group_name_H-M   'P 1'
#
loop_
_entity.id
_entity.type
_entity.pdbx_description
1 polymer ?
#
loop_
_entity_poly.entity_id
_entity_poly.type
_entity_poly.pdbx_seq_one_letter_code
_entity_poly.pdbx_strand_id
1 'polypeptide(L)'
;MATKTSSNQFALFLFPRMSGLSREAGFFASLLAIIFLIRIREGKLNKKEKFLFTAGYLASLSKASLALIIVLLLRPFKRFINKIPNQFTFGLVFIFFMVVASYLNVGSPSFYTANESLAHRLSASYMIQHMSIGNLIFGCDVDYTCFDYRNRGLVDFLMSRGGGFTPNVGINGVFINLGVLGFLGVAFGFQLLNFKSFDVLILVIFTSTVSLFTIDGFVIAMYYYIFTGQSITTRLQASASTANAP
;
A
#
# COMPACT_ATOMS: atom_id res chain seq x y z
N MET A 1 -14.11 23.50 11.96
CA MET A 1 -13.84 23.29 10.52
C MET A 1 -13.69 21.80 10.30
N ALA A 2 -14.71 21.14 9.74
CA ALA A 2 -14.63 19.71 9.44
C ALA A 2 -13.88 19.54 8.11
N THR A 3 -12.65 19.02 8.19
CA THR A 3 -11.86 18.63 7.03
C THR A 3 -12.71 17.67 6.18
N LYS A 4 -12.95 18.00 4.90
CA LYS A 4 -13.59 17.08 3.95
C LYS A 4 -12.73 15.83 3.85
N THR A 5 -13.03 14.80 4.65
CA THR A 5 -12.46 13.47 4.49
C THR A 5 -13.09 12.86 3.25
N SER A 6 -12.38 12.97 2.13
CA SER A 6 -12.60 12.24 0.89
C SER A 6 -12.92 10.79 1.20
N SER A 7 -14.21 10.52 1.23
CA SER A 7 -14.74 9.23 1.62
C SER A 7 -14.50 8.31 0.43
N ASN A 8 -13.71 7.25 0.64
CA ASN A 8 -13.40 6.22 -0.35
C ASN A 8 -14.70 5.57 -0.90
N GLN A 9 -15.42 6.25 -1.80
CA GLN A 9 -16.52 5.70 -2.56
C GLN A 9 -15.92 4.96 -3.74
N PHE A 10 -15.78 3.65 -3.59
CA PHE A 10 -15.41 2.79 -4.71
C PHE A 10 -16.52 1.78 -4.91
N ALA A 11 -17.07 1.78 -6.11
CA ALA A 11 -17.90 0.71 -6.58
C ALA A 11 -17.03 -0.54 -6.80
N LEU A 12 -17.42 -1.65 -6.19
CA LEU A 12 -16.98 -2.98 -6.57
C LEU A 12 -17.92 -3.43 -7.67
N PHE A 13 -17.47 -3.35 -8.93
CA PHE A 13 -18.14 -3.78 -10.17
C PHE A 13 -19.55 -3.20 -10.46
N LEU A 14 -20.47 -3.07 -9.49
CA LEU A 14 -21.87 -2.66 -9.72
C LEU A 14 -22.55 -1.86 -8.58
N PHE A 15 -21.96 -1.75 -7.38
CA PHE A 15 -22.66 -1.10 -6.24
C PHE A 15 -21.85 0.05 -5.61
N PRO A 16 -22.39 1.29 -5.59
CA PRO A 16 -21.79 2.40 -4.86
C PRO A 16 -21.96 2.20 -3.34
N ARG A 17 -20.85 2.22 -2.58
CA ARG A 17 -20.91 2.12 -1.11
C ARG A 17 -21.18 3.49 -0.46
N MET A 18 -22.14 3.52 0.46
CA MET A 18 -22.47 4.65 1.33
C MET A 18 -21.38 4.88 2.42
N SER A 19 -21.15 6.16 2.72
CA SER A 19 -19.88 6.74 3.21
C SER A 19 -19.49 6.45 4.69
N GLY A 20 -20.42 6.12 5.58
CA GLY A 20 -20.11 5.91 7.02
C GLY A 20 -19.83 4.45 7.39
N LEU A 21 -20.84 3.59 7.24
CA LEU A 21 -20.82 2.19 7.69
C LEU A 21 -19.80 1.32 6.93
N SER A 22 -19.49 1.68 5.67
CA SER A 22 -18.45 1.03 4.88
C SER A 22 -17.03 1.32 5.39
N ARG A 23 -16.79 2.45 6.06
CA ARG A 23 -15.46 2.81 6.57
C ARG A 23 -15.12 1.95 7.78
N GLU A 24 -16.07 1.76 8.69
CA GLU A 24 -15.91 0.91 9.88
C GLU A 24 -15.89 -0.57 9.52
N ALA A 25 -16.75 -1.03 8.61
CA ALA A 25 -16.71 -2.40 8.10
C ALA A 25 -15.41 -2.70 7.35
N GLY A 26 -14.86 -1.73 6.61
CA GLY A 26 -13.56 -1.82 5.96
C GLY A 26 -12.39 -1.87 6.96
N PHE A 27 -12.48 -1.11 8.05
CA PHE A 27 -11.52 -1.16 9.15
C PHE A 27 -11.56 -2.52 9.87
N PHE A 28 -12.75 -3.02 10.23
CA PHE A 28 -12.93 -4.31 10.89
C PHE A 28 -12.45 -5.48 10.04
N ALA A 29 -12.75 -5.43 8.74
CA ALA A 29 -12.21 -6.34 7.73
C ALA A 29 -10.67 -6.35 7.70
N SER A 30 -10.06 -5.18 7.73
CA SER A 30 -8.60 -5.05 7.68
C SER A 30 -7.94 -5.51 8.99
N LEU A 31 -8.58 -5.27 10.12
CA LEU A 31 -8.18 -5.80 11.42
C LEU A 31 -8.23 -7.34 11.42
N LEU A 32 -9.32 -7.93 10.93
CA LEU A 32 -9.46 -9.38 10.76
C LEU A 32 -8.38 -9.95 9.84
N ALA A 33 -8.09 -9.30 8.73
CA ALA A 33 -7.03 -9.69 7.79
C ALA A 33 -5.64 -9.73 8.47
N ILE A 34 -5.36 -8.77 9.34
CA ILE A 34 -4.06 -8.69 10.04
C ILE A 34 -3.98 -9.70 11.18
N ILE A 35 -5.05 -9.85 11.97
CA ILE A 35 -5.17 -10.91 12.99
C ILE A 35 -4.97 -12.29 12.33
N PHE A 36 -5.55 -12.49 11.14
CA PHE A 36 -5.37 -13.70 10.36
C PHE A 36 -3.90 -13.90 9.94
N LEU A 37 -3.21 -12.87 9.45
CA LEU A 37 -1.79 -12.93 9.12
C LEU A 37 -0.92 -13.27 10.34
N ILE A 38 -1.25 -12.74 11.53
CA ILE A 38 -0.58 -13.06 12.80
C ILE A 38 -0.81 -14.54 13.15
N ARG A 39 -2.06 -15.01 13.16
CA ARG A 39 -2.38 -16.41 13.50
C ARG A 39 -1.81 -17.42 12.51
N ILE A 40 -1.78 -17.07 11.23
CA ILE A 40 -1.10 -17.84 10.17
C ILE A 40 0.42 -17.95 10.44
N ARG A 41 1.04 -16.92 11.01
CA ARG A 41 2.46 -16.93 11.38
C ARG A 41 2.72 -17.83 12.59
N GLU A 42 1.82 -17.83 13.56
CA GLU A 42 1.93 -18.64 14.78
C GLU A 42 1.61 -20.13 14.58
N GLY A 43 1.08 -20.54 13.43
CA GLY A 43 0.89 -21.94 13.04
C GLY A 43 -0.21 -22.70 13.79
N LYS A 44 -0.85 -22.08 14.79
CA LYS A 44 -1.92 -22.66 15.61
C LYS A 44 -3.29 -22.18 15.11
N LEU A 45 -3.79 -22.78 14.03
CA LEU A 45 -5.12 -22.46 13.48
C LEU A 45 -6.05 -23.67 13.52
N ASN A 46 -7.10 -23.57 14.34
CA ASN A 46 -8.14 -24.58 14.46
C ASN A 46 -9.07 -24.54 13.23
N LYS A 47 -9.73 -25.66 12.87
CA LYS A 47 -10.61 -25.74 11.68
C LYS A 47 -11.77 -24.71 11.74
N LYS A 48 -12.29 -24.44 12.94
CA LYS A 48 -13.34 -23.44 13.19
C LYS A 48 -12.84 -22.01 12.98
N GLU A 49 -11.61 -21.72 13.41
CA GLU A 49 -10.98 -20.41 13.19
C GLU A 49 -10.77 -20.18 11.69
N LYS A 50 -10.29 -21.19 10.94
CA LYS A 50 -10.16 -21.09 9.48
C LYS A 50 -11.49 -20.75 8.80
N PHE A 51 -12.60 -21.37 9.21
CA PHE A 51 -13.92 -21.05 8.66
C PHE A 51 -14.36 -19.63 9.00
N LEU A 52 -14.21 -19.19 10.26
CA LEU A 52 -14.54 -17.84 10.69
C LEU A 52 -13.70 -16.78 9.95
N PHE A 53 -12.42 -17.07 9.70
CA PHE A 53 -11.55 -16.20 8.92
C PHE A 53 -11.93 -16.15 7.45
N THR A 54 -12.25 -17.28 6.82
CA THR A 54 -12.73 -17.29 5.43
C THR A 54 -14.07 -16.58 5.30
N ALA A 55 -14.98 -16.75 6.27
CA ALA A 55 -16.25 -16.04 6.32
C ALA A 55 -16.05 -14.53 6.53
N GLY A 56 -15.14 -14.12 7.43
CA GLY A 56 -14.75 -12.72 7.61
C GLY A 56 -14.06 -12.13 6.38
N TYR A 57 -13.30 -12.94 5.64
CA TYR A 57 -12.69 -12.57 4.36
C TYR A 57 -13.73 -12.37 3.24
N LEU A 58 -14.73 -13.25 3.14
CA LEU A 58 -15.84 -13.13 2.20
C LEU A 58 -16.79 -11.98 2.57
N ALA A 59 -17.08 -11.79 3.85
CA ALA A 59 -17.87 -10.67 4.35
C ALA A 59 -17.12 -9.33 4.21
N SER A 60 -15.79 -9.36 4.28
CA SER A 60 -14.94 -8.20 4.10
C SER A 60 -15.14 -7.61 2.71
N LEU A 61 -15.08 -8.42 1.63
CA LEU A 61 -15.13 -8.02 0.22
C LEU A 61 -14.68 -6.56 0.02
N SER A 62 -13.55 -6.24 0.64
CA SER A 62 -12.98 -4.90 0.76
C SER A 62 -11.68 -4.92 0.00
N LYS A 63 -11.22 -3.77 -0.48
CA LYS A 63 -9.99 -3.66 -1.28
C LYS A 63 -8.77 -4.36 -0.65
N ALA A 64 -8.73 -4.46 0.68
CA ALA A 64 -7.71 -5.18 1.45
C ALA A 64 -7.73 -6.72 1.26
N SER A 65 -8.84 -7.33 0.83
CA SER A 65 -8.95 -8.76 0.60
C SER A 65 -8.11 -9.21 -0.62
N LEU A 66 -8.11 -8.42 -1.69
CA LEU A 66 -7.24 -8.65 -2.86
C LEU A 66 -5.75 -8.56 -2.50
N ALA A 67 -5.36 -7.59 -1.69
CA ALA A 67 -3.99 -7.48 -1.17
C ALA A 67 -3.59 -8.74 -0.39
N LEU A 68 -4.51 -9.30 0.40
CA LEU A 68 -4.26 -10.51 1.19
C LEU A 68 -4.09 -11.76 0.31
N ILE A 69 -4.84 -11.92 -0.79
CA ILE A 69 -4.59 -13.00 -1.76
C ILE A 69 -3.17 -12.91 -2.31
N ILE A 70 -2.76 -11.71 -2.74
CA ILE A 70 -1.42 -11.48 -3.31
C ILE A 70 -0.35 -11.84 -2.26
N VAL A 71 -0.51 -11.42 -1.01
CA VAL A 71 0.43 -11.75 0.07
C VAL A 71 0.46 -13.26 0.36
N LEU A 72 -0.68 -13.96 0.37
CA LEU A 72 -0.72 -15.41 0.53
C LEU A 72 0.01 -16.14 -0.59
N LEU A 73 -0.13 -15.67 -1.84
CA LEU A 73 0.54 -16.22 -3.01
C LEU A 73 2.05 -15.95 -3.01
N LEU A 74 2.49 -14.81 -2.47
CA LEU A 74 3.90 -14.46 -2.32
C LEU A 74 4.59 -15.14 -1.13
N ARG A 75 3.83 -15.57 -0.13
CA ARG A 75 4.33 -16.19 1.10
C ARG A 75 5.26 -17.40 0.88
N PRO A 76 4.98 -18.39 0.00
CA PRO A 76 5.92 -19.49 -0.25
C PRO A 76 7.29 -19.00 -0.77
N PHE A 77 7.31 -17.88 -1.49
CA PHE A 77 8.54 -17.28 -2.04
C PHE A 77 9.29 -16.40 -1.05
N LYS A 78 8.81 -16.25 0.19
CA LYS A 78 9.41 -15.40 1.24
C LYS A 78 10.93 -15.61 1.40
N ARG A 79 11.40 -16.86 1.35
CA ARG A 79 12.83 -17.18 1.49
C ARG A 79 13.67 -16.59 0.35
N PHE A 80 13.14 -16.59 -0.87
CA PHE A 80 13.84 -16.03 -2.04
C PHE A 80 13.79 -14.50 -2.01
N ILE A 81 12.62 -13.91 -1.71
CA ILE A 81 12.44 -12.46 -1.64
C ILE A 81 13.38 -11.85 -0.58
N ASN A 82 13.54 -12.51 0.57
CA ASN A 82 14.41 -12.01 1.64
C ASN A 82 15.92 -12.13 1.37
N LYS A 83 16.35 -12.74 0.26
CA LYS A 83 17.76 -12.70 -0.16
C LYS A 83 18.14 -11.37 -0.82
N ILE A 84 17.16 -10.69 -1.40
CA ILE A 84 17.36 -9.39 -2.05
C ILE A 84 17.46 -8.33 -0.95
N PRO A 85 18.34 -7.32 -1.04
CA PRO A 85 18.33 -6.23 -0.09
C PRO A 85 17.02 -5.43 -0.17
N ASN A 86 16.58 -4.88 0.97
CA ASN A 86 15.30 -4.18 1.09
C ASN A 86 15.19 -2.98 0.13
N GLN A 87 16.29 -2.23 -0.08
CA GLN A 87 16.32 -1.07 -0.97
C GLN A 87 16.10 -1.44 -2.43
N PHE A 88 16.72 -2.53 -2.87
CA PHE A 88 16.50 -3.06 -4.21
C PHE A 88 15.05 -3.51 -4.39
N THR A 89 14.46 -4.15 -3.38
CA THR A 89 13.05 -4.55 -3.45
C THR A 89 12.13 -3.34 -3.54
N PHE A 90 12.38 -2.31 -2.74
CA PHE A 90 11.63 -1.05 -2.77
C PHE A 90 11.71 -0.36 -4.14
N GLY A 91 12.92 -0.23 -4.71
CA GLY A 91 13.13 0.34 -6.03
C GLY A 91 12.52 -0.49 -7.17
N LEU A 92 12.62 -1.83 -7.10
CA LEU A 92 12.01 -2.71 -8.11
C LEU A 92 10.49 -2.57 -8.13
N VAL A 93 9.84 -2.49 -6.97
CA VAL A 93 8.38 -2.34 -6.89
C VAL A 93 7.96 -0.95 -7.39
N PHE A 94 8.72 0.10 -7.06
CA PHE A 94 8.52 1.45 -7.59
C PHE A 94 8.54 1.46 -9.14
N ILE A 95 9.59 0.90 -9.74
CA ILE A 95 9.74 0.80 -11.20
C ILE A 95 8.63 -0.06 -11.81
N PHE A 96 8.31 -1.20 -11.19
CA PHE A 96 7.24 -2.08 -11.65
C PHE A 96 5.90 -1.34 -11.78
N PHE A 97 5.51 -0.57 -10.77
CA PHE A 97 4.28 0.22 -10.83
C PHE A 97 4.30 1.30 -11.90
N MET A 98 5.45 1.96 -12.12
CA MET A 98 5.60 2.93 -13.21
C MET A 98 5.42 2.27 -14.58
N VAL A 99 6.09 1.13 -14.82
CA VAL A 99 5.98 0.39 -16.09
C VAL A 99 4.55 -0.06 -16.34
N VAL A 100 3.87 -0.61 -15.33
CA VAL A 100 2.46 -1.03 -15.45
C VAL A 100 1.56 0.15 -15.78
N ALA A 101 1.77 1.31 -15.15
CA ALA A 101 0.95 2.50 -15.39
C ALA A 101 1.17 3.09 -16.79
N SER A 102 2.40 3.06 -17.31
CA SER A 102 2.70 3.46 -18.69
C SER A 102 2.13 2.47 -19.70
N TYR A 103 2.26 1.16 -19.45
CA TYR A 103 1.74 0.11 -20.33
C TYR A 103 0.21 0.20 -20.48
N LEU A 104 -0.50 0.47 -19.38
CA LEU A 104 -1.95 0.66 -19.38
C LEU A 104 -2.39 2.03 -19.91
N ASN A 105 -1.45 2.93 -20.18
CA ASN A 105 -1.68 4.31 -20.61
C ASN A 105 -2.73 5.04 -19.75
N VAL A 106 -2.48 5.05 -18.44
CA VAL A 106 -3.42 5.57 -17.43
C VAL A 106 -3.79 7.05 -17.65
N GLY A 107 -2.91 7.84 -18.27
CA GLY A 107 -3.16 9.24 -18.60
C GLY A 107 -4.13 9.48 -19.77
N SER A 108 -4.56 8.43 -20.48
CA SER A 108 -5.49 8.58 -21.59
C SER A 108 -6.95 8.78 -21.12
N PRO A 109 -7.72 9.71 -21.72
CA PRO A 109 -9.11 9.95 -21.36
C PRO A 109 -10.01 8.72 -21.45
N SER A 110 -9.77 7.85 -22.43
CA SER A 110 -10.50 6.59 -22.58
C SER A 110 -10.25 5.62 -21.42
N PHE A 111 -9.04 5.62 -20.85
CA PHE A 111 -8.71 4.74 -19.73
C PHE A 111 -9.26 5.26 -18.41
N TYR A 112 -8.98 6.52 -18.05
CA TYR A 112 -9.33 7.03 -16.71
C TYR A 112 -10.83 7.30 -16.53
N THR A 113 -11.58 7.54 -17.61
CA THR A 113 -13.04 7.67 -17.54
C THR A 113 -13.74 6.32 -17.39
N ALA A 114 -13.20 5.26 -18.01
CA ALA A 114 -13.75 3.91 -17.91
C ALA A 114 -13.32 3.18 -16.63
N ASN A 115 -12.09 3.41 -16.14
CA ASN A 115 -11.46 2.66 -15.06
C ASN A 115 -10.99 3.55 -13.91
N GLU A 116 -11.88 4.39 -13.36
CA GLU A 116 -11.58 5.38 -12.32
C GLU A 116 -10.79 4.81 -11.13
N SER A 117 -11.16 3.63 -10.63
CA SER A 117 -10.49 3.00 -9.48
C SER A 117 -9.04 2.62 -9.75
N LEU A 118 -8.75 2.11 -10.96
CA LEU A 118 -7.39 1.74 -11.36
C LEU A 118 -6.58 2.99 -11.73
N ALA A 119 -7.22 3.95 -12.39
CA ALA A 119 -6.62 5.22 -12.74
C ALA A 119 -6.18 5.98 -11.49
N HIS A 120 -7.00 6.03 -10.44
CA HIS A 120 -6.62 6.63 -9.17
C HIS A 120 -5.40 5.94 -8.51
N ARG A 121 -5.35 4.61 -8.48
CA ARG A 121 -4.25 3.86 -7.83
C ARG A 121 -2.93 3.93 -8.58
N LEU A 122 -2.98 4.00 -9.91
CA LEU A 122 -1.80 4.08 -10.77
C LEU A 122 -1.48 5.51 -11.21
N SER A 123 -2.28 6.49 -10.77
CA SER A 123 -2.10 7.90 -11.14
C SER A 123 -0.70 8.39 -10.77
N ALA A 124 -0.27 8.18 -9.52
CA ALA A 124 1.07 8.56 -9.10
C ALA A 124 2.16 7.93 -9.98
N SER A 125 2.03 6.64 -10.27
CA SER A 125 2.98 5.88 -11.07
C SER A 125 3.13 6.40 -12.49
N TYR A 126 2.04 6.87 -13.10
CA TYR A 126 2.06 7.49 -14.42
C TYR A 126 2.59 8.93 -14.38
N MET A 127 2.19 9.68 -13.35
CA MET A 127 2.47 11.11 -13.24
C MET A 127 3.94 11.42 -12.97
N ILE A 128 4.67 10.58 -12.22
CA ILE A 128 6.11 10.77 -11.94
C ILE A 128 6.92 10.98 -13.22
N GLN A 129 6.57 10.30 -14.32
CA GLN A 129 7.27 10.40 -15.61
C GLN A 129 7.08 11.76 -16.29
N HIS A 130 6.11 12.54 -15.83
CA HIS A 130 5.69 13.82 -16.41
C HIS A 130 5.93 15.00 -15.44
N MET A 131 6.67 14.78 -14.34
CA MET A 131 7.08 15.83 -13.42
C MET A 131 8.25 16.65 -13.98
N SER A 132 8.28 17.94 -13.68
CA SER A 132 9.46 18.77 -13.94
C SER A 132 10.66 18.33 -13.08
N ILE A 133 11.87 18.46 -13.63
CA ILE A 133 13.11 17.96 -13.01
C ILE A 133 13.36 18.55 -11.61
N GLY A 134 13.05 19.83 -11.40
CA GLY A 134 13.20 20.45 -10.07
C GLY A 134 12.27 19.84 -9.02
N ASN A 135 11.04 19.50 -9.43
CA ASN A 135 10.04 18.91 -8.54
C ASN A 135 10.26 17.40 -8.34
N LEU A 136 11.06 16.74 -9.17
CA LEU A 136 11.50 15.36 -8.88
C LEU A 136 12.33 15.29 -7.59
N ILE A 137 13.12 16.32 -7.28
CA ILE A 137 14.02 16.32 -6.12
C ILE A 137 13.25 16.60 -4.81
N PHE A 138 12.44 17.65 -4.81
CA PHE A 138 11.77 18.16 -3.60
C PHE A 138 10.31 17.73 -3.45
N GLY A 139 9.72 17.13 -4.50
CA GLY A 139 8.31 16.78 -4.54
C GLY A 139 7.45 17.90 -5.12
N CYS A 140 6.14 17.69 -5.01
CA CYS A 140 5.09 18.52 -5.59
C CYS A 140 4.21 19.09 -4.48
N ASP A 141 3.79 20.34 -4.67
CA ASP A 141 2.86 21.00 -3.75
C ASP A 141 1.43 20.44 -3.88
N VAL A 142 0.58 20.75 -2.90
CA VAL A 142 -0.80 20.25 -2.74
C VAL A 142 -1.69 20.58 -3.95
N ASP A 143 -1.36 21.65 -4.68
CA ASP A 143 -2.08 22.09 -5.87
C ASP A 143 -1.64 21.42 -7.18
N TYR A 144 -0.68 20.48 -7.10
CA TYR A 144 -0.18 19.69 -8.25
C TYR A 144 0.31 20.53 -9.42
N THR A 145 0.84 21.72 -9.14
CA THR A 145 1.40 22.65 -10.15
C THR A 145 2.70 22.16 -10.78
N CYS A 146 3.26 21.04 -10.28
CA CYS A 146 4.49 20.44 -10.79
C CYS A 146 4.33 19.69 -12.12
N PHE A 147 3.09 19.49 -12.59
CA PHE A 147 2.79 18.80 -13.85
C PHE A 147 2.53 19.80 -14.97
N ASP A 148 3.02 19.48 -16.16
CA ASP A 148 2.73 20.25 -17.36
C ASP A 148 1.22 20.21 -17.70
N TYR A 149 0.70 21.29 -18.29
CA TYR A 149 -0.73 21.47 -18.57
C TYR A 149 -1.31 20.32 -19.41
N ARG A 150 -0.50 19.69 -20.26
CA ARG A 150 -0.88 18.55 -21.10
C ARG A 150 -1.19 17.28 -20.31
N ASN A 151 -0.55 17.10 -19.16
CA ASN A 151 -0.68 15.89 -18.33
C ASN A 151 -1.57 16.12 -17.10
N ARG A 152 -2.04 17.36 -16.91
CA ARG A 152 -2.94 17.74 -15.81
C ARG A 152 -4.36 17.20 -15.98
N GLY A 153 -4.77 16.78 -17.18
CA GLY A 153 -6.12 16.26 -17.44
C GLY A 153 -6.54 15.09 -16.53
N LEU A 154 -5.61 14.19 -16.18
CA LEU A 154 -5.85 13.12 -15.21
C LEU A 154 -6.04 13.66 -13.79
N VAL A 155 -5.22 14.62 -13.39
CA VAL A 155 -5.27 15.27 -12.07
C VAL A 155 -6.59 16.02 -11.90
N ASP A 156 -6.92 16.84 -12.89
CA ASP A 156 -8.14 17.65 -12.89
C ASP A 156 -9.38 16.75 -12.92
N PHE A 157 -9.35 15.63 -13.65
CA PHE A 157 -10.43 14.62 -13.61
C PHE A 157 -10.61 14.03 -12.20
N LEU A 158 -9.52 13.63 -11.54
CA LEU A 158 -9.57 13.04 -10.19
C LEU A 158 -9.99 14.06 -9.13
N MET A 159 -9.57 15.32 -9.26
CA MET A 159 -9.91 16.39 -8.31
C MET A 159 -11.32 16.95 -8.52
N SER A 160 -11.81 17.05 -9.76
CA SER A 160 -13.11 17.68 -10.09
C SER A 160 -14.34 16.84 -9.72
N ARG A 161 -14.22 15.51 -9.57
CA ARG A 161 -15.35 14.58 -9.29
C ARG A 161 -15.95 14.65 -7.88
N GLY A 162 -15.85 15.79 -7.19
CA GLY A 162 -16.54 16.06 -5.92
C GLY A 162 -15.99 15.32 -4.69
N GLY A 163 -15.03 14.41 -4.87
CA GLY A 163 -14.42 13.60 -3.82
C GLY A 163 -13.01 13.99 -3.40
N GLY A 164 -12.30 14.88 -4.13
CA GLY A 164 -10.92 15.25 -3.80
C GLY A 164 -9.95 14.06 -3.81
N PHE A 165 -10.03 13.22 -4.85
CA PHE A 165 -9.12 12.08 -5.01
C PHE A 165 -7.73 12.58 -5.34
N THR A 166 -6.87 12.59 -4.33
CA THR A 166 -5.48 13.00 -4.50
C THR A 166 -4.71 11.90 -5.22
N PRO A 167 -3.96 12.20 -6.29
CA PRO A 167 -3.16 11.21 -6.99
C PRO A 167 -2.04 10.59 -6.15
N ASN A 168 -1.84 11.04 -4.91
CA ASN A 168 -0.71 10.70 -4.04
C ASN A 168 -0.93 9.40 -3.28
N VAL A 169 -1.11 8.32 -4.05
CA VAL A 169 -1.42 7.00 -3.53
C VAL A 169 -0.22 6.05 -3.66
N GLY A 170 -0.02 5.21 -2.65
CA GLY A 170 1.02 4.20 -2.63
C GLY A 170 2.43 4.77 -2.49
N ILE A 171 3.40 3.89 -2.76
CA ILE A 171 4.84 4.21 -2.74
C ILE A 171 5.18 5.34 -3.73
N ASN A 172 4.55 5.34 -4.89
CA ASN A 172 4.75 6.37 -5.92
C ASN A 172 4.13 7.70 -5.50
N GLY A 173 3.04 7.69 -4.72
CA GLY A 173 2.48 8.90 -4.10
C GLY A 173 3.41 9.56 -3.08
N VAL A 174 4.22 8.77 -2.37
CA VAL A 174 5.27 9.32 -1.49
C VAL A 174 6.31 10.08 -2.32
N PHE A 175 6.70 9.53 -3.46
CA PHE A 175 7.63 10.19 -4.38
C PHE A 175 7.06 11.51 -4.92
N ILE A 176 5.77 11.55 -5.28
CA ILE A 176 5.14 12.81 -5.73
C ILE A 176 5.17 13.86 -4.61
N ASN A 177 4.86 13.49 -3.37
CA ASN A 177 4.80 14.44 -2.25
C ASN A 177 6.18 14.97 -1.82
N LEU A 178 7.18 14.09 -1.74
CA LEU A 178 8.45 14.39 -1.06
C LEU A 178 9.67 14.29 -1.98
N GLY A 179 9.46 13.97 -3.25
CA GLY A 179 10.50 13.78 -4.24
C GLY A 179 11.45 12.63 -3.93
N VAL A 180 12.61 12.67 -4.58
CA VAL A 180 13.72 11.74 -4.38
C VAL A 180 14.19 11.76 -2.91
N LEU A 181 14.21 12.94 -2.26
CA LEU A 181 14.68 13.05 -0.88
C LEU A 181 13.80 12.26 0.10
N GLY A 182 12.49 12.40 0.01
CA GLY A 182 11.58 11.61 0.85
C GLY A 182 11.59 10.14 0.49
N PHE A 183 11.70 9.80 -0.80
CA PHE A 183 11.80 8.41 -1.24
C PHE A 183 13.04 7.71 -0.67
N LEU A 184 14.20 8.37 -0.71
CA LEU A 184 15.43 7.88 -0.08
C LEU A 184 15.33 7.85 1.43
N GLY A 185 14.68 8.84 2.05
CA GLY A 185 14.40 8.85 3.48
C GLY A 185 13.59 7.64 3.94
N VAL A 186 12.56 7.25 3.18
CA VAL A 186 11.77 6.04 3.45
C VAL A 186 12.59 4.77 3.26
N ALA A 187 13.36 4.68 2.17
CA ALA A 187 14.27 3.57 1.94
C ALA A 187 15.24 3.40 3.13
N PHE A 188 15.90 4.48 3.55
CA PHE A 188 16.80 4.48 4.70
C PHE A 188 16.07 4.12 6.00
N GLY A 189 14.84 4.62 6.20
CA GLY A 189 13.98 4.26 7.33
C GLY A 189 13.74 2.75 7.43
N PHE A 190 13.51 2.05 6.32
CA PHE A 190 13.37 0.59 6.33
C PHE A 190 14.64 -0.14 6.77
N GLN A 191 15.82 0.42 6.48
CA GLN A 191 17.08 -0.14 6.96
C GLN A 191 17.28 0.11 8.45
N LEU A 192 16.99 1.32 8.93
CA LEU A 192 17.08 1.65 10.36
C LEU A 192 16.16 0.74 11.20
N LEU A 193 14.98 0.43 10.68
CA LEU A 193 13.99 -0.45 11.30
C LEU A 193 14.24 -1.94 11.04
N ASN A 194 15.33 -2.32 10.36
CA ASN A 194 15.67 -3.70 10.01
C ASN A 194 14.55 -4.46 9.27
N PHE A 195 13.81 -3.79 8.39
CA PHE A 195 12.74 -4.42 7.61
C PHE A 195 13.34 -5.38 6.57
N LYS A 196 12.81 -6.60 6.49
CA LYS A 196 13.17 -7.55 5.44
C LYS A 196 12.43 -7.20 4.16
N SER A 197 12.95 -7.62 3.01
CA SER A 197 12.38 -7.36 1.70
C SER A 197 10.93 -7.84 1.55
N PHE A 198 10.59 -8.97 2.15
CA PHE A 198 9.20 -9.45 2.18
C PHE A 198 8.28 -8.54 3.02
N ASP A 199 8.79 -7.95 4.09
CA ASP A 199 8.03 -7.03 4.94
C ASP A 199 7.76 -5.70 4.19
N VAL A 200 8.75 -5.20 3.45
CA VAL A 200 8.60 -4.04 2.55
C VAL A 200 7.58 -4.33 1.46
N LEU A 201 7.65 -5.50 0.82
CA LEU A 201 6.71 -5.89 -0.24
C LEU A 201 5.28 -5.95 0.27
N ILE A 202 5.08 -6.55 1.45
CA ILE A 202 3.78 -6.58 2.12
C ILE A 202 3.29 -5.15 2.39
N LEU A 203 4.15 -4.30 2.96
CA LEU A 203 3.79 -2.91 3.26
C LEU A 203 3.31 -2.19 2.00
N VAL A 204 4.08 -2.26 0.91
CA VAL A 204 3.76 -1.59 -0.35
C VAL A 204 2.47 -2.10 -0.98
N ILE A 205 2.20 -3.41 -0.93
CA ILE A 205 0.95 -3.99 -1.46
C ILE A 205 -0.25 -3.47 -0.66
N PHE A 206 -0.17 -3.46 0.66
CA PHE A 206 -1.26 -3.00 1.52
C PHE A 206 -1.45 -1.48 1.44
N THR A 207 -0.38 -0.71 1.25
CA THR A 207 -0.45 0.74 1.03
C THR A 207 -0.71 1.10 -0.43
N SER A 208 -0.90 0.17 -1.36
CA SER A 208 -1.11 0.51 -2.79
C SER A 208 -2.35 1.37 -3.06
N THR A 209 -3.27 1.47 -2.10
CA THR A 209 -4.51 2.26 -2.21
C THR A 209 -4.57 3.47 -1.26
N VAL A 210 -3.55 3.69 -0.44
CA VAL A 210 -3.44 4.83 0.49
C VAL A 210 -2.01 5.37 0.51
N SER A 211 -1.72 6.48 1.19
CA SER A 211 -0.33 6.88 1.38
C SER A 211 0.33 6.01 2.46
N LEU A 212 1.64 5.80 2.35
CA LEU A 212 2.44 5.05 3.32
C LEU A 212 2.48 5.71 4.71
N PHE A 213 2.23 7.02 4.74
CA PHE A 213 2.18 7.84 5.96
C PHE A 213 0.76 8.08 6.49
N THR A 214 -0.26 7.50 5.85
CA THR A 214 -1.63 7.67 6.32
C THR A 214 -1.81 6.98 7.67
N ILE A 215 -2.33 7.72 8.65
CA ILE A 215 -2.69 7.22 9.98
C ILE A 215 -4.06 6.53 9.89
N ASP A 216 -4.15 5.54 9.03
CA ASP A 216 -5.32 4.67 8.93
C ASP A 216 -5.07 3.41 9.77
N GLY A 217 -6.09 2.95 10.49
CA GLY A 217 -5.94 1.86 11.45
C GLY A 217 -5.40 0.55 10.86
N PHE A 218 -5.60 0.29 9.56
CA PHE A 218 -5.01 -0.86 8.90
C PHE A 218 -3.51 -0.69 8.60
N VAL A 219 -3.05 0.52 8.27
CA VAL A 219 -1.63 0.83 8.05
C VAL A 219 -0.87 0.64 9.37
N ILE A 220 -1.43 1.16 10.48
CA ILE A 220 -0.89 0.98 11.83
C ILE A 220 -0.79 -0.52 12.19
N ALA A 221 -1.86 -1.28 11.94
CA ALA A 221 -1.87 -2.70 12.24
C ALA A 221 -0.88 -3.50 11.34
N MET A 222 -0.62 -3.06 10.11
CA MET A 222 0.43 -3.65 9.26
C MET A 222 1.83 -3.37 9.80
N TYR A 223 2.11 -2.16 10.27
CA TYR A 223 3.36 -1.87 10.97
C TYR A 223 3.50 -2.76 12.21
N TYR A 224 2.45 -2.90 13.01
CA TYR A 224 2.42 -3.80 14.17
C TYR A 224 2.73 -5.27 13.78
N TYR A 225 2.17 -5.76 12.68
CA TYR A 225 2.46 -7.10 12.15
C TYR A 225 3.95 -7.29 11.79
N ILE A 226 4.59 -6.27 11.23
CA ILE A 226 6.02 -6.33 10.87
C ILE A 226 6.87 -6.33 12.14
N PHE A 227 6.64 -5.38 13.06
CA PHE A 227 7.39 -5.27 14.31
C PHE A 227 7.27 -6.50 15.21
N THR A 228 6.07 -7.06 15.34
CA THR A 228 5.88 -8.32 16.10
C THR A 228 6.58 -9.51 15.47
N GLY A 229 6.76 -9.51 14.14
CA GLY A 229 7.51 -10.57 13.45
C GLY A 229 9.01 -10.50 13.73
N GLN A 230 9.55 -9.29 13.80
CA GLN A 230 10.94 -9.06 14.15
C GLN A 230 11.20 -9.46 15.60
N SER A 231 10.37 -9.03 16.55
CA SER A 231 10.57 -9.32 17.98
C SER A 231 10.58 -10.82 18.29
N ILE A 232 9.73 -11.61 17.64
CA ILE A 232 9.75 -13.08 17.74
C ILE A 232 11.05 -13.65 17.17
N THR A 233 11.51 -13.15 16.03
CA THR A 233 12.76 -13.62 15.40
C THR A 233 13.96 -13.32 16.32
N THR A 234 14.04 -12.11 16.88
CA THR A 234 15.11 -11.71 17.80
C THR A 234 15.11 -12.54 19.08
N ARG A 235 13.93 -12.84 19.65
CA ARG A 235 13.82 -13.71 20.83
C ARG A 235 14.28 -15.14 20.54
N LEU A 236 13.91 -15.72 19.41
CA LEU A 236 14.35 -17.05 19.02
C LEU A 236 15.87 -17.12 18.80
N GLN A 237 16.47 -16.07 18.23
CA GLN A 237 17.92 -15.98 18.08
C GLN A 237 18.63 -15.85 19.43
N ALA A 238 18.09 -15.03 20.35
CA ALA A 238 18.63 -14.90 21.71
C ALA A 238 18.57 -16.22 22.50
N SER A 239 17.46 -16.95 22.42
CA SER A 239 17.31 -18.27 23.07
C SER A 239 18.24 -19.34 22.49
N ALA A 240 18.51 -19.29 21.18
CA ALA A 240 19.45 -20.20 20.54
C ALA A 240 20.92 -19.90 20.91
N SER A 241 21.27 -18.62 21.09
CA SER A 241 22.61 -18.25 21.56
C SER A 241 22.86 -18.61 23.03
N THR A 242 21.84 -18.56 23.90
CA THR A 242 21.97 -18.99 25.30
C THR A 242 22.01 -20.51 25.46
N ALA A 243 21.39 -21.27 24.54
CA ALA A 243 21.44 -22.73 24.56
C ALA A 243 22.78 -23.31 24.08
N ASN A 244 23.59 -22.52 23.38
CA ASN A 244 24.92 -22.86 22.87
C ASN A 244 26.06 -22.17 23.65
N ALA A 245 25.75 -21.50 24.77
CA ALA A 245 26.78 -20.99 25.66
C ALA A 245 27.35 -22.16 26.48
N PRO A 246 28.68 -22.36 26.50
CA PRO A 246 29.34 -23.48 27.18
C PRO A 246 29.17 -23.46 28.71
#